data_AF-A0A3S3UPY1-F1
#
_entry.id   AF-A0A3S3UPY1-F1
#
_cell.length_a   1.000
_cell.length_b   1.000
_cell.length_c   1.000
_cell.angle_alpha   90.00
_cell.angle_beta   90.00
_cell.angle_gamma   90.00
#
_symmetry.space_group_name_H-M   'P 1'
#
loop_
_entity.id
_entity.type
_entity.pdbx_description
1 polymer ?
#
loop_
_entity_poly.entity_id
_entity_poly.type
_entity_poly.pdbx_seq_one_letter_code
_entity_poly.pdbx_strand_id
1 'polypeptide(L)' 'METRRTTEAILRGARSRCPNCGRGALFQGYLSKVDRCAVCGEDYTRIRPADGPTFFVLCITCLLLIPAQIVTFHLAGKTS' A
#
# COMPACT_ATOMS: atom_id res chain seq x y z
N MET A 1 15.34 -2.94 20.12
CA MET A 1 15.88 -4.12 19.39
C MET A 1 14.89 -4.67 18.34
N GLU A 2 13.68 -4.10 18.20
CA GLU A 2 12.60 -4.61 17.32
C GLU A 2 12.71 -4.18 15.82
N THR A 3 13.52 -3.18 15.49
CA THR A 3 13.47 -2.52 14.16
C THR A 3 14.16 -3.29 13.01
N ARG A 4 15.09 -4.21 13.30
CA ARG A 4 15.82 -4.94 12.24
C ARG A 4 14.96 -5.99 11.54
N ARG A 5 14.11 -6.72 12.27
CA ARG A 5 13.28 -7.79 11.68
C ARG A 5 12.15 -7.25 10.80
N THR A 6 11.56 -6.12 11.18
CA THR A 6 10.50 -5.48 10.39
C THR A 6 11.03 -4.92 9.08
N THR A 7 12.21 -4.29 9.08
CA THR A 7 12.82 -3.74 7.86
C THR A 7 13.12 -4.83 6.83
N GLU A 8 13.63 -5.98 7.27
CA GLU A 8 13.85 -7.15 6.39
C GLU A 8 12.55 -7.74 5.87
N ALA A 9 11.52 -7.83 6.72
CA ALA A 9 10.19 -8.30 6.32
C ALA A 9 9.55 -7.36 5.29
N ILE A 10 9.69 -6.05 5.47
CA ILE A 10 9.23 -5.00 4.54
C ILE A 10 9.98 -5.12 3.21
N LEU A 11 11.30 -5.26 3.23
CA LEU A 11 12.12 -5.39 2.01
C LEU A 11 11.79 -6.68 1.23
N ARG A 12 11.54 -7.79 1.93
CA ARG A 12 11.09 -9.05 1.33
C ARG A 12 9.69 -8.91 0.73
N GLY A 13 8.77 -8.25 1.44
CA GLY A 13 7.42 -7.93 0.95
C GLY A 13 7.44 -7.03 -0.29
N ALA A 14 8.31 -6.01 -0.32
CA ALA A 14 8.52 -5.14 -1.48
C ALA A 14 9.08 -5.90 -2.69
N ARG A 15 9.89 -6.94 -2.46
CA ARG A 15 10.36 -7.87 -3.50
C ARG A 15 9.33 -8.94 -3.88
N SER A 16 8.08 -8.83 -3.41
CA SER A 16 7.02 -9.83 -3.61
C SER A 16 7.39 -11.22 -3.09
N ARG A 17 8.21 -11.29 -2.04
CA ARG A 17 8.64 -12.54 -1.39
C ARG A 17 8.06 -12.65 0.01
N CYS A 18 7.94 -13.89 0.48
CA CYS A 18 7.50 -14.21 1.83
C CYS A 18 8.34 -13.45 2.88
N PRO A 19 7.71 -12.70 3.82
CA PRO A 19 8.43 -11.96 4.86
C PRO A 19 9.14 -12.88 5.86
N ASN A 20 8.65 -14.10 6.06
CA ASN A 20 9.24 -15.10 6.94
C ASN A 20 10.43 -15.81 6.26
N CYS A 21 10.19 -16.55 5.17
CA CYS A 21 11.21 -17.39 4.53
C CYS A 21 12.01 -16.71 3.40
N GLY A 22 11.54 -15.59 2.82
CA GLY A 22 12.23 -14.85 1.76
C GLY A 22 12.33 -15.55 0.39
N ARG A 23 11.72 -16.73 0.23
CA ARG A 23 11.81 -17.57 -0.98
C ARG A 23 10.48 -17.76 -1.71
N GLY A 24 9.37 -17.92 -0.98
CA GLY A 24 8.05 -18.08 -1.59
C GLY A 24 7.51 -16.77 -2.17
N ALA A 25 6.76 -16.85 -3.26
CA ALA A 25 6.06 -15.70 -3.83
C ALA A 25 4.91 -15.26 -2.90
N LEU A 26 4.79 -13.95 -2.69
CA LEU A 26 3.71 -13.35 -1.87
C LEU A 26 2.45 -13.04 -2.70
N PHE A 27 2.63 -12.82 -4.01
CA PHE A 27 1.56 -12.49 -4.95
C PHE A 27 1.59 -13.44 -6.14
N GLN A 28 0.41 -13.89 -6.60
CA GLN A 28 0.20 -14.70 -7.80
C GLN A 28 -0.18 -13.85 -9.03
N GLY A 29 -0.33 -12.53 -8.86
CA GLY A 29 -0.69 -11.59 -9.92
C GLY A 29 -0.47 -10.13 -9.50
N TYR A 30 -1.14 -9.19 -10.18
CA TYR A 30 -0.94 -7.75 -9.97
C TYR A 30 -1.39 -7.26 -8.58
N LEU A 31 -2.45 -7.86 -8.00
CA LEU A 31 -2.91 -7.62 -6.63
C LEU A 31 -3.41 -8.88 -5.89
N SER A 32 -3.27 -10.06 -6.50
CA SER A 32 -3.73 -11.32 -5.91
C SER A 32 -2.67 -11.89 -4.98
N LYS A 33 -2.92 -11.86 -3.67
CA LYS A 33 -2.07 -12.54 -2.68
C LYS A 33 -2.32 -14.05 -2.72
N VAL A 34 -1.30 -14.84 -2.40
CA VAL A 34 -1.48 -16.27 -2.11
C VAL A 34 -1.99 -16.45 -0.69
N ASP A 35 -2.86 -17.44 -0.44
CA ASP A 35 -3.37 -17.71 0.92
C ASP A 35 -2.30 -18.29 1.83
N ARG A 36 -1.37 -19.09 1.27
CA ARG A 36 -0.25 -19.68 1.99
C ARG A 36 1.05 -19.62 1.22
N CYS A 37 2.16 -19.50 1.95
CA CYS A 37 3.49 -19.61 1.35
C CYS A 37 3.77 -21.05 0.89
N ALA A 38 4.10 -21.24 -0.39
CA ALA A 38 4.46 -22.56 -0.94
C ALA A 38 5.74 -23.19 -0.35
N VAL A 39 6.57 -22.41 0.36
CA VAL A 39 7.86 -22.88 0.91
C VAL A 39 7.78 -23.13 2.41
N CYS A 40 7.18 -22.22 3.18
CA CYS A 40 7.14 -22.32 4.65
C CYS A 40 5.74 -22.53 5.23
N GLY A 41 4.70 -22.52 4.40
CA GLY A 41 3.31 -22.74 4.85
C GLY A 41 2.68 -21.58 5.63
N GLU A 42 3.33 -20.42 5.69
CA GLU A 42 2.82 -19.23 6.38
C GLU A 42 1.45 -18.82 5.84
N ASP A 43 0.49 -18.56 6.73
CA ASP A 43 -0.90 -18.24 6.38
C ASP A 43 -1.12 -16.72 6.28
N TYR A 44 -1.44 -16.27 5.07
CA TYR A 44 -1.62 -14.85 4.73
C TYR A 44 -3.09 -14.42 4.69
N THR A 45 -4.02 -15.35 4.88
CA THR A 45 -5.47 -15.13 4.81
C THR A 45 -5.97 -14.05 5.78
N ARG A 46 -5.23 -13.85 6.88
CA ARG A 46 -5.57 -12.86 7.92
C ARG A 46 -5.23 -11.41 7.51
N ILE A 47 -4.37 -11.20 6.52
CA ILE A 47 -3.88 -9.87 6.15
C ILE A 47 -4.78 -9.27 5.08
N ARG A 48 -5.70 -8.39 5.49
CA ARG A 48 -6.59 -7.65 4.57
C ARG A 48 -5.80 -7.03 3.41
N PRO A 49 -6.00 -7.48 2.15
CA PRO A 49 -5.22 -7.04 1.01
C PRO A 49 -5.45 -5.62 0.49
N ALA A 50 -6.43 -4.87 0.99
CA ALA A 50 -7.10 -3.91 0.10
C ALA A 50 -7.31 -2.50 0.65
N ASP A 51 -6.50 -2.02 1.59
CA ASP A 51 -6.59 -0.61 2.01
C ASP A 51 -5.59 0.29 1.25
N GLY A 52 -4.60 -0.29 0.56
CA GLY A 52 -3.62 0.47 -0.23
C GLY A 52 -4.24 1.27 -1.38
N PRO A 53 -5.03 0.64 -2.29
CA PRO A 53 -5.64 1.35 -3.41
C PRO A 53 -6.62 2.44 -2.95
N THR A 54 -7.49 2.14 -1.98
CA THR A 54 -8.48 3.08 -1.46
C THR A 54 -7.83 4.29 -0.78
N PHE A 55 -6.80 4.05 0.05
CA PHE A 55 -6.04 5.13 0.69
C PHE A 55 -5.31 5.99 -0.34
N PHE A 56 -4.72 5.38 -1.37
CA PHE A 56 -4.02 6.10 -2.43
C PHE A 56 -4.96 7.03 -3.21
N VAL A 57 -6.14 6.53 -3.60
CA VAL A 57 -7.17 7.33 -4.27
C VAL A 57 -7.61 8.48 -3.36
N LEU A 58 -7.92 8.19 -2.09
CA LEU A 58 -8.35 9.21 -1.13
C LEU A 58 -7.30 10.32 -0.94
N CYS A 59 -6.02 9.95 -0.79
CA CYS A 59 -4.93 10.92 -0.67
C CYS A 59 -4.84 11.83 -1.89
N ILE A 60 -4.88 11.26 -3.11
CA ILE A 60 -4.81 12.05 -4.35
C ILE A 60 -6.02 12.98 -4.46
N THR A 61 -7.22 12.46 -4.22
CA THR A 61 -8.46 13.24 -4.26
C THR A 61 -8.38 14.42 -3.29
N CYS A 62 -7.99 14.20 -2.04
CA CYS A 62 -7.84 15.26 -1.05
C CYS A 62 -6.73 16.26 -1.43
N LEU A 63 -5.56 15.77 -1.85
CA LEU A 63 -4.42 16.62 -2.20
C LEU A 63 -4.64 17.46 -3.45
N LEU A 64 -5.53 17.05 -4.37
CA LEU A 64 -5.80 17.79 -5.59
C LEU A 64 -7.07 18.65 -5.47
N LEU A 65 -8.17 18.09 -4.95
CA LEU A 65 -9.44 18.80 -4.88
C LEU A 65 -9.37 19.99 -3.91
N ILE A 66 -8.78 19.82 -2.72
CA ILE A 66 -8.73 20.88 -1.72
C ILE A 66 -7.99 22.12 -2.24
N PRO A 67 -6.74 22.04 -2.74
CA PRO A 67 -6.06 23.22 -3.27
C PRO A 67 -6.72 23.74 -4.55
N ALA A 68 -7.28 22.88 -5.40
CA ALA A 68 -8.01 23.34 -6.58
C ALA A 68 -9.20 24.23 -6.19
N GLN A 69 -10.00 23.82 -5.19
CA GLN A 69 -11.11 24.60 -4.68
C GLN A 69 -10.64 25.93 -4.06
N ILE A 70 -9.57 25.92 -3.26
CA ILE A 70 -8.99 27.13 -2.67
C ILE A 70 -8.51 28.10 -3.76
N VAL A 71 -7.81 27.59 -4.79
CA VAL A 71 -7.32 28.40 -5.91
C VAL A 71 -8.49 28.99 -6.70
N THR A 72 -9.51 28.19 -7.02
CA THR A 72 -10.70 28.70 -7.73
C THR A 72 -11.40 29.80 -6.93
N PHE A 73 -11.57 29.63 -5.61
CA PHE A 73 -12.15 30.65 -4.74
C PHE A 73 -11.31 31.92 -4.70
N HIS A 74 -9.97 31.80 -4.60
CA HIS A 74 -9.07 32.94 -4.58
C HIS A 74 -9.02 33.68 -5.92
N LEU A 75 -9.16 32.97 -7.05
CA LEU A 75 -9.25 33.59 -8.38
C LEU A 75 -10.59 34.31 -8.55
N ALA A 76 -11.70 33.70 -8.11
CA ALA A 76 -13.03 34.30 -8.15
C ALA A 76 -13.14 35.56 -7.26
N GLY A 77 -12.50 35.56 -6.09
CA GLY A 77 -12.45 36.71 -5.20
C GLY A 77 -11.60 37.88 -5.71
N LYS A 78 -10.70 37.65 -6.68
CA LYS A 78 -9.89 38.71 -7.31
C LYS A 78 -10.60 39.36 -8.50
N THR A 79 -11.72 38.78 -8.95
CA THR A 79 -12.52 39.26 -10.08
C THR A 79 -13.79 40.04 -9.68
N SER A 80 -14.11 40.12 -8.39
CA SER A 80 -15.17 40.97 -7.84
C SER A 80 -14.59 42.18 -7.13
#